data_AF-A0A1Y3VTL0-F1
#
_entry.id   AF-A0A1Y3VTL0-F1
#
_cell.length_a   1.000
_cell.length_b   1.000
_cell.length_c   1.000
_cell.angle_alpha   90.00
_cell.angle_beta   90.00
_cell.angle_gamma   90.00
#
_symmetry.space_group_name_H-M   'P 1'
#
loop_
_entity.id
_entity.type
_entity.pdbx_description
1 polymer ?
#
loop_
_entity_poly.entity_id
_entity_poly.type
_entity_poly.pdbx_seq_one_letter_code
_entity_poly.pdbx_strand_id
1 'polypeptide(L)'
;MKMIDSIRKFYRYNVFTYYLCYPLRSLYNIFFFYLIPDKIALQVKFRKRHGYKLDFNNLNTFSEKLQWLKLYNRKPWYSDCVDKFKVREYVTQKLGTDKYLIPLFFETTHWKDIKPENMPNEPFVIKCNHDNNSYKIIYDKTKEDWKALRLFYRRRLSARSFFWANREWPYKNVKPRVIVEGLLSSTGNEYKLQEYKFHCFNGQIKVINFNEKDVDGKMWYRYLNKNYEVIDEKYSMGSTYELKKNFTPPLVAKEMSELALKIAADFEYNIRVDIYHVDGKLYVGELTFFDGAGWDKITPYEWNLELGSYLHLPVDKN
;
A
#
# COMPACT_ATOMS: atom_id res chain seq x y z
N MET A 1 1.54 1.37 31.87
CA MET A 1 2.22 1.32 30.54
C MET A 1 3.31 0.25 30.47
N LYS A 2 4.32 0.26 31.36
CA LYS A 2 5.43 -0.73 31.40
C LYS A 2 5.00 -2.21 31.43
N MET A 3 3.95 -2.57 32.18
CA MET A 3 3.47 -3.95 32.29
C MET A 3 2.90 -4.49 30.97
N ILE A 4 2.11 -3.68 30.26
CA ILE A 4 1.53 -4.06 28.96
C ILE A 4 2.64 -4.24 27.92
N ASP A 5 3.68 -3.41 27.94
CA ASP A 5 4.81 -3.54 27.04
C ASP A 5 5.68 -4.75 27.37
N SER A 6 5.88 -5.08 28.65
CA SER A 6 6.53 -6.32 29.08
C SER A 6 5.74 -7.56 28.66
N ILE A 7 4.40 -7.56 28.80
CA ILE A 7 3.52 -8.64 28.32
C ILE A 7 3.60 -8.76 26.80
N ARG A 8 3.57 -7.64 26.07
CA ARG A 8 3.72 -7.62 24.61
C ARG A 8 5.08 -8.17 24.18
N LYS A 9 6.16 -7.80 24.88
CA LYS A 9 7.51 -8.31 24.63
C LYS A 9 7.55 -9.82 24.89
N PHE A 10 7.07 -10.27 26.05
CA PHE A 10 6.99 -11.68 26.40
C PHE A 10 6.19 -12.51 25.39
N TYR A 11 5.01 -12.01 24.97
CA TYR A 11 4.22 -12.63 23.91
C TYR A 11 4.91 -12.63 22.53
N ARG A 12 5.71 -11.61 22.22
CA ARG A 12 6.41 -11.47 20.94
C ARG A 12 7.61 -12.38 20.81
N TYR A 13 8.34 -12.62 21.89
CA TYR A 13 9.60 -13.36 21.87
C TYR A 13 9.48 -14.81 22.36
N ASN A 14 8.34 -15.22 22.92
CA ASN A 14 8.12 -16.59 23.39
C ASN A 14 7.15 -17.37 22.48
N VAL A 15 7.62 -18.52 21.99
CA VAL A 15 6.85 -19.41 21.11
C VAL A 15 5.68 -20.07 21.84
N PHE A 16 5.86 -20.42 23.11
CA PHE A 16 4.85 -21.08 23.92
C PHE A 16 3.63 -20.18 24.13
N THR A 17 3.85 -18.92 24.49
CA THR A 17 2.75 -17.95 24.69
C THR A 17 2.00 -17.63 23.40
N TYR A 18 2.69 -17.64 22.25
CA TYR A 18 2.04 -17.52 20.95
C TYR A 18 1.00 -18.62 20.72
N TYR A 19 1.35 -19.88 20.99
CA TYR A 19 0.43 -21.01 20.84
C TYR A 19 -0.70 -20.98 21.87
N LEU A 20 -0.39 -20.61 23.12
CA LEU A 20 -1.39 -20.52 24.18
C LEU A 20 -2.50 -19.50 23.85
N CYS A 21 -2.15 -18.34 23.29
CA CYS A 21 -3.13 -17.31 22.95
C CYS A 21 -3.79 -17.51 21.56
N TYR A 22 -3.32 -18.47 20.76
CA TYR A 22 -3.82 -18.67 19.39
C TYR A 22 -5.33 -19.01 19.35
N PRO A 23 -5.87 -19.95 20.16
CA PRO A 23 -7.30 -20.27 20.14
C PRO A 23 -8.19 -19.06 20.50
N LEU A 24 -7.81 -18.31 21.54
CA LEU A 24 -8.53 -17.09 21.95
C LEU A 24 -8.56 -16.04 20.85
N ARG A 25 -7.43 -15.84 20.16
CA ARG A 25 -7.35 -14.95 19.00
C ARG A 25 -8.22 -15.42 17.84
N SER A 26 -8.26 -16.73 17.59
CA SER A 26 -9.09 -17.31 16.53
C SER A 26 -10.58 -17.11 16.82
N LEU A 27 -11.03 -17.38 18.05
CA LEU A 27 -12.42 -17.13 18.47
C LEU A 27 -12.78 -15.64 18.33
N TYR A 28 -11.91 -14.75 18.81
CA TYR A 28 -12.09 -13.31 18.63
C TYR A 28 -12.25 -12.92 17.15
N ASN A 29 -11.42 -13.47 16.26
CA ASN A 29 -11.54 -13.18 14.83
C ASN A 29 -12.87 -13.68 14.25
N ILE A 30 -13.35 -14.86 14.67
CA ILE A 30 -14.62 -15.41 14.19
C ILE A 30 -15.77 -14.48 14.54
N PHE A 31 -15.95 -14.16 15.83
CA PHE A 31 -17.10 -13.39 16.30
C PHE A 31 -17.09 -11.93 15.85
N PHE A 32 -15.91 -11.29 15.84
CA PHE A 32 -15.82 -9.85 15.58
C PHE A 32 -15.44 -9.49 14.14
N PHE A 33 -15.02 -10.46 13.32
CA PHE A 33 -14.67 -10.19 11.92
C PHE A 33 -15.34 -11.15 10.95
N TYR A 34 -15.31 -12.46 11.16
CA TYR A 34 -15.69 -13.41 10.10
C TYR A 34 -17.21 -13.58 9.96
N LEU A 35 -17.96 -13.48 11.06
CA LEU A 35 -19.42 -13.61 11.04
C LEU A 35 -20.15 -12.33 10.61
N ILE A 36 -19.46 -11.19 10.54
CA ILE A 36 -20.08 -9.91 10.17
C ILE A 36 -20.07 -9.76 8.65
N PRO A 37 -21.24 -9.67 7.99
CA PRO A 37 -21.32 -9.44 6.55
C PRO A 37 -20.55 -8.20 6.12
N ASP A 38 -19.84 -8.28 4.99
CA ASP A 38 -18.95 -7.22 4.50
C ASP A 38 -19.65 -5.86 4.42
N LYS A 39 -20.90 -5.84 3.90
CA LYS A 39 -21.71 -4.64 3.76
C LYS A 39 -21.95 -3.94 5.11
N ILE A 40 -22.31 -4.72 6.13
CA ILE A 40 -22.56 -4.21 7.49
C ILE A 40 -21.25 -3.70 8.12
N ALA A 41 -20.17 -4.47 8.00
CA ALA A 41 -18.86 -4.09 8.52
C ALA A 41 -18.37 -2.75 7.92
N LEU A 42 -18.55 -2.56 6.61
CA LEU A 42 -18.22 -1.32 5.91
C LEU A 42 -19.11 -0.16 6.36
N GLN A 43 -20.42 -0.32 6.48
CA GLN A 43 -21.33 0.76 6.92
C GLN A 43 -21.01 1.26 8.34
N VAL A 44 -20.79 0.32 9.28
CA VAL A 44 -20.45 0.64 10.67
C VAL A 44 -19.12 1.39 10.74
N LYS A 45 -18.11 0.90 10.02
CA LYS A 45 -16.78 1.54 10.00
C LYS A 45 -16.82 2.89 9.30
N PHE A 46 -17.57 3.02 8.21
CA PHE A 46 -17.74 4.27 7.47
C PHE A 46 -18.36 5.34 8.37
N ARG A 47 -19.47 5.05 9.05
CA ARG A 47 -20.11 5.99 9.98
C ARG A 47 -19.16 6.44 11.09
N LYS A 48 -18.34 5.53 11.62
CA LYS A 48 -17.33 5.87 12.63
C LYS A 48 -16.22 6.78 12.10
N ARG A 49 -15.82 6.64 10.84
CA ARG A 49 -14.71 7.40 10.22
C ARG A 49 -15.14 8.75 9.68
N HIS A 50 -16.29 8.81 9.03
CA HIS A 50 -16.77 9.98 8.29
C HIS A 50 -17.90 10.73 9.00
N GLY A 51 -18.52 10.15 10.03
CA GLY A 51 -19.54 10.80 10.86
C GLY A 51 -20.98 10.70 10.34
N TYR A 52 -21.21 10.19 9.13
CA TYR A 52 -22.54 10.01 8.53
C TYR A 52 -22.75 8.59 7.98
N LYS A 53 -24.01 8.23 7.71
CA LYS A 53 -24.37 6.88 7.25
C LYS A 53 -24.06 6.73 5.76
N LEU A 54 -23.36 5.66 5.40
CA LEU A 54 -23.14 5.27 4.00
C LEU A 54 -24.45 4.72 3.39
N ASP A 55 -24.91 5.37 2.33
CA ASP A 55 -26.03 4.93 1.50
C ASP A 55 -25.53 4.38 0.16
N PHE A 56 -25.66 3.07 -0.04
CA PHE A 56 -25.21 2.41 -1.28
C PHE A 56 -26.10 2.70 -2.49
N ASN A 57 -27.28 3.29 -2.29
CA ASN A 57 -28.20 3.66 -3.36
C ASN A 57 -28.00 5.12 -3.83
N ASN A 58 -27.15 5.88 -3.13
CA ASN A 58 -26.89 7.29 -3.41
C ASN A 58 -25.44 7.64 -3.02
N LEU A 59 -24.49 7.26 -3.86
CA LEU A 59 -23.05 7.46 -3.63
C LEU A 59 -22.59 8.73 -4.35
N ASN A 60 -21.97 9.67 -3.63
CA ASN A 60 -21.59 10.96 -4.20
C ASN A 60 -20.07 11.16 -4.14
N THR A 61 -19.47 10.90 -2.99
CA THR A 61 -18.05 11.14 -2.74
C THR A 61 -17.18 9.96 -3.17
N PHE A 62 -15.90 10.24 -3.45
CA PHE A 62 -14.91 9.20 -3.76
C PHE A 62 -14.81 8.18 -2.62
N SER A 63 -14.78 8.64 -1.36
CA SER A 63 -14.71 7.76 -0.18
C SER A 63 -15.87 6.75 -0.10
N GLU A 64 -17.09 7.17 -0.45
CA GLU A 64 -18.28 6.30 -0.50
C GLU A 64 -18.18 5.29 -1.65
N LYS A 65 -17.83 5.76 -2.85
CA LYS A 65 -17.70 4.92 -4.04
C LYS A 65 -16.62 3.84 -3.89
N LEU A 66 -15.51 4.13 -3.19
CA LEU A 66 -14.51 3.11 -2.82
C LEU A 66 -15.11 1.98 -1.97
N GLN A 67 -16.08 2.25 -1.09
CA GLN A 67 -16.71 1.19 -0.30
C GLN A 67 -17.63 0.31 -1.14
N TRP A 68 -18.30 0.90 -2.15
CA TRP A 68 -19.06 0.12 -3.12
C TRP A 68 -18.15 -0.81 -3.91
N LEU A 69 -17.01 -0.31 -4.41
CA LEU A 69 -16.05 -1.12 -5.17
C LEU A 69 -15.51 -2.32 -4.37
N LYS A 70 -15.29 -2.20 -3.07
CA LYS A 70 -14.89 -3.33 -2.20
C LYS A 70 -15.92 -4.48 -2.17
N LEU A 71 -17.19 -4.16 -2.33
CA LEU A 71 -18.29 -5.13 -2.32
C LEU A 71 -18.51 -5.76 -3.69
N TYR A 72 -18.40 -4.97 -4.77
CA TYR A 72 -18.93 -5.37 -6.08
C TYR A 72 -17.86 -5.45 -7.19
N ASN A 73 -16.75 -4.71 -7.11
CA ASN A 73 -15.65 -4.84 -8.09
C ASN A 73 -14.66 -5.94 -7.66
N ARG A 74 -15.07 -7.19 -7.83
CA ARG A 74 -14.36 -8.37 -7.31
C ARG A 74 -13.85 -9.27 -8.42
N LYS A 75 -12.70 -8.92 -9.00
CA LYS A 75 -12.02 -9.76 -10.01
C LYS A 75 -10.96 -10.65 -9.33
N PRO A 76 -10.84 -11.94 -9.67
CA PRO A 76 -9.86 -12.84 -9.03
C PRO A 76 -8.40 -12.40 -9.20
N TRP A 77 -8.05 -11.90 -10.40
CA TRP A 77 -6.68 -11.49 -10.73
C TRP A 77 -6.19 -10.25 -9.98
N TYR A 78 -7.08 -9.49 -9.34
CA TYR A 78 -6.69 -8.34 -8.51
C TYR A 78 -5.81 -8.73 -7.32
N SER A 79 -5.90 -9.98 -6.84
CA SER A 79 -4.97 -10.48 -5.81
C SER A 79 -3.53 -10.52 -6.28
N ASP A 80 -3.29 -10.78 -7.56
CA ASP A 80 -1.93 -10.81 -8.11
C ASP A 80 -1.36 -9.39 -8.21
N CYS A 81 -2.20 -8.37 -8.38
CA CYS A 81 -1.79 -6.96 -8.43
C CYS A 81 -1.38 -6.37 -7.08
N VAL A 82 -1.99 -6.80 -5.97
CA VAL A 82 -1.65 -6.31 -4.62
C VAL A 82 -0.61 -7.19 -3.91
N ASP A 83 -0.33 -8.38 -4.44
CA ASP A 83 0.74 -9.25 -3.99
C ASP A 83 2.08 -8.71 -4.48
N LYS A 84 2.89 -8.13 -3.59
CA LYS A 84 4.18 -7.51 -3.94
C LYS A 84 5.17 -8.47 -4.63
N PHE A 85 4.97 -9.78 -4.53
CA PHE A 85 5.75 -10.76 -5.28
C PHE A 85 5.16 -10.99 -6.68
N LYS A 86 3.86 -11.28 -6.78
CA LYS A 86 3.24 -11.63 -8.06
C LYS A 86 3.01 -10.46 -9.00
N VAL A 87 2.83 -9.25 -8.46
CA VAL A 87 2.63 -8.03 -9.27
C VAL A 87 3.78 -7.81 -10.25
N ARG A 88 4.96 -8.33 -9.93
CA ARG A 88 6.15 -8.31 -10.78
C ARG A 88 5.90 -8.92 -12.15
N GLU A 89 5.27 -10.09 -12.19
CA GLU A 89 4.93 -10.77 -13.45
C GLU A 89 3.92 -9.95 -14.27
N TYR A 90 2.87 -9.43 -13.61
CA TYR A 90 1.89 -8.55 -14.25
C TYR A 90 2.55 -7.30 -14.85
N VAL A 91 3.42 -6.62 -14.09
CA VAL A 91 4.12 -5.41 -14.55
C VAL A 91 5.04 -5.74 -15.73
N THR A 92 5.80 -6.84 -15.67
CA THR A 92 6.68 -7.25 -16.79
C THR A 92 5.88 -7.53 -18.05
N GLN A 93 4.78 -8.29 -17.96
CA GLN A 93 3.92 -8.59 -19.10
C GLN A 93 3.27 -7.32 -19.65
N LYS A 94 2.73 -6.47 -18.77
CA LYS A 94 2.04 -5.24 -19.17
C LYS A 94 2.96 -4.23 -19.83
N LEU A 95 4.16 -4.04 -19.28
CA LEU A 95 5.11 -3.06 -19.78
C LEU A 95 5.98 -3.62 -20.91
N GLY A 96 6.10 -4.94 -21.04
CA GLY A 96 6.96 -5.63 -22.00
C GLY A 96 8.42 -5.69 -21.56
N THR A 97 8.72 -5.40 -20.29
CA THR A 97 10.07 -5.32 -19.74
C THR A 97 10.02 -5.36 -18.21
N ASP A 98 11.04 -5.92 -17.58
CA ASP A 98 11.25 -5.94 -16.13
C ASP A 98 12.12 -4.78 -15.62
N LYS A 99 12.60 -3.88 -16.48
CA LYS A 99 13.50 -2.78 -16.11
C LYS A 99 12.90 -1.82 -15.06
N TYR A 100 11.58 -1.80 -14.91
CA TYR A 100 10.85 -0.99 -13.94
C TYR A 100 10.56 -1.74 -12.63
N LEU A 101 11.10 -2.94 -12.44
CA LEU A 101 10.97 -3.68 -11.18
C LEU A 101 12.19 -3.41 -10.29
N ILE A 102 11.93 -3.27 -9.00
CA ILE A 102 13.00 -3.27 -8.00
C ILE A 102 13.69 -4.64 -8.04
N PRO A 103 15.03 -4.74 -8.02
CA PRO A 103 15.72 -6.04 -7.98
C PRO A 103 15.21 -6.92 -6.84
N LEU A 104 14.87 -8.17 -7.13
CA LEU A 104 14.46 -9.18 -6.14
C LEU A 104 15.63 -10.11 -5.89
N PHE A 105 16.12 -10.12 -4.65
CA PHE A 105 17.29 -10.92 -4.27
C PHE A 105 16.94 -12.25 -3.64
N PHE A 106 15.86 -12.29 -2.86
CA PHE A 106 15.45 -13.50 -2.16
C PHE A 106 13.95 -13.49 -1.89
N GLU A 107 13.38 -14.68 -1.75
CA GLU A 107 12.01 -14.88 -1.37
C GLU A 107 11.90 -16.17 -0.53
N THR A 108 10.98 -16.21 0.43
CA THR A 108 10.61 -17.47 1.09
C THR A 108 9.20 -17.46 1.66
N THR A 109 8.54 -18.62 1.69
CA THR A 109 7.32 -18.87 2.48
C THR A 109 7.63 -19.42 3.87
N HIS A 110 8.88 -19.75 4.17
CA HIS A 110 9.28 -20.44 5.38
C HIS A 110 10.23 -19.56 6.22
N TRP A 111 9.74 -19.12 7.37
CA TRP A 111 10.43 -18.15 8.23
C TRP A 111 11.82 -18.58 8.72
N LYS A 112 12.16 -19.88 8.73
CA LYS A 112 13.51 -20.32 9.14
C LYS A 112 14.58 -19.98 8.09
N ASP A 113 14.18 -19.71 6.86
CA ASP A 113 15.08 -19.38 5.75
C ASP A 113 15.52 -17.91 5.80
N ILE A 114 14.98 -17.14 6.74
CA ILE A 114 15.39 -15.76 7.01
C ILE A 114 16.65 -15.81 7.86
N LYS A 115 17.80 -15.99 7.22
CA LYS A 115 19.11 -16.19 7.84
C LYS A 115 20.19 -15.51 6.97
N PRO A 116 21.31 -15.06 7.54
CA PRO A 116 22.28 -14.21 6.83
C PRO A 116 22.91 -14.86 5.61
N GLU A 117 22.95 -16.19 5.55
CA GLU A 117 23.50 -16.96 4.44
C GLU A 117 22.63 -16.88 3.17
N ASN A 118 21.33 -16.62 3.34
CA ASN A 118 20.37 -16.49 2.24
C ASN A 118 20.20 -15.04 1.76
N MET A 119 20.99 -14.11 2.30
CA MET A 119 20.78 -12.67 2.13
C MET A 119 21.97 -12.07 1.36
N PRO A 120 21.73 -11.06 0.50
CA PRO A 120 22.80 -10.42 -0.24
C PRO A 120 23.75 -9.67 0.70
N ASN A 121 24.95 -9.35 0.20
CA ASN A 121 25.92 -8.55 0.94
C ASN A 121 25.65 -7.04 0.84
N GLU A 122 25.00 -6.61 -0.24
CA GLU A 122 24.57 -5.21 -0.45
C GLU A 122 23.34 -4.87 0.42
N PRO A 123 23.09 -3.57 0.72
CA PRO A 123 21.90 -3.16 1.47
C PRO A 123 20.58 -3.57 0.81
N PHE A 124 19.60 -3.99 1.61
CA PHE A 124 18.32 -4.48 1.12
C PHE A 124 17.14 -4.13 2.01
N VAL A 125 15.93 -4.29 1.46
CA VAL A 125 14.66 -4.19 2.19
C VAL A 125 14.03 -5.57 2.25
N ILE A 126 13.82 -6.08 3.46
CA ILE A 126 13.04 -7.30 3.71
C ILE A 126 11.62 -6.92 4.11
N LYS A 127 10.59 -7.53 3.50
CA LYS A 127 9.16 -7.21 3.74
C LYS A 127 8.24 -8.39 3.43
N CYS A 128 7.04 -8.40 3.99
CA CYS A 128 6.00 -9.34 3.53
C CYS A 128 5.28 -8.81 2.29
N ASN A 129 4.80 -9.71 1.44
CA ASN A 129 4.06 -9.36 0.23
C ASN A 129 2.61 -8.90 0.49
N HIS A 130 1.96 -9.49 1.49
CA HIS A 130 0.50 -9.48 1.68
C HIS A 130 -0.01 -8.43 2.69
N ASP A 131 0.89 -7.70 3.37
CA ASP A 131 0.54 -6.74 4.41
C ASP A 131 1.27 -5.40 4.23
N ASN A 132 1.12 -4.54 5.24
CA ASN A 132 1.82 -3.27 5.39
C ASN A 132 2.63 -3.24 6.69
N ASN A 133 3.59 -2.29 6.77
CA ASN A 133 4.43 -2.07 7.97
C ASN A 133 5.17 -3.32 8.46
N SER A 134 5.50 -4.23 7.55
CA SER A 134 6.34 -5.41 7.79
C SER A 134 7.72 -5.30 7.16
N TYR A 135 8.11 -4.09 6.73
CA TYR A 135 9.40 -3.86 6.11
C TYR A 135 10.47 -3.55 7.16
N LYS A 136 11.71 -3.95 6.86
CA LYS A 136 12.91 -3.53 7.57
C LYS A 136 14.02 -3.28 6.54
N ILE A 137 14.73 -2.17 6.71
CA ILE A 137 15.94 -1.86 5.93
C ILE A 137 17.12 -2.50 6.65
N ILE A 138 17.93 -3.26 5.93
CA ILE A 138 19.17 -3.87 6.43
C ILE A 138 20.32 -3.28 5.64
N TYR A 139 21.11 -2.44 6.30
CA TYR A 139 22.33 -1.84 5.74
C TYR A 139 23.53 -2.79 5.84
N ASP A 140 23.59 -3.59 6.91
CA ASP A 140 24.67 -4.51 7.20
C ASP A 140 24.08 -5.76 7.88
N LYS A 141 24.08 -6.87 7.14
CA LYS A 141 23.49 -8.14 7.61
C LYS A 141 24.22 -8.75 8.81
N THR A 142 25.47 -8.34 9.06
CA THR A 142 26.28 -8.88 10.18
C THR A 142 25.86 -8.29 11.53
N LYS A 143 25.21 -7.12 11.53
CA LYS A 143 24.76 -6.40 12.74
C LYS A 143 23.32 -6.71 13.13
N GLU A 144 22.65 -7.59 12.40
CA GLU A 144 21.23 -7.85 12.56
C GLU A 144 20.94 -8.99 13.55
N ASP A 145 19.92 -8.83 14.41
CA ASP A 145 19.38 -9.92 15.23
C ASP A 145 18.46 -10.84 14.39
N TRP A 146 19.10 -11.79 13.71
CA TRP A 146 18.42 -12.79 12.87
C TRP A 146 17.42 -13.66 13.63
N LYS A 147 17.61 -13.86 14.94
CA LYS A 147 16.64 -14.62 15.74
C LYS A 147 15.37 -13.81 15.94
N ALA A 148 15.48 -12.54 16.32
CA ALA A 148 14.32 -11.65 16.46
C ALA A 148 13.61 -11.44 15.12
N LEU A 149 14.35 -11.24 14.03
CA LEU A 149 13.80 -11.04 12.69
C LEU A 149 13.00 -12.25 12.22
N ARG A 150 13.53 -13.46 12.42
CA ARG A 150 12.82 -14.73 12.14
C ARG A 150 11.51 -14.85 12.91
N LEU A 151 11.53 -14.55 14.21
CA LEU A 151 10.33 -14.61 15.04
C LEU A 151 9.29 -13.55 14.65
N PHE A 152 9.75 -12.37 14.24
CA PHE A 152 8.88 -11.33 13.68
C PHE A 152 8.16 -11.84 12.42
N TYR A 153 8.89 -12.33 11.43
CA TYR A 153 8.29 -12.78 10.17
C TYR A 153 7.49 -14.06 10.30
N ARG A 154 7.83 -14.99 11.20
CA ARG A 154 6.98 -16.14 11.54
C ARG A 154 5.56 -15.69 11.88
N ARG A 155 5.43 -14.66 12.71
CA ARG A 155 4.13 -14.13 13.15
C ARG A 155 3.41 -13.41 12.03
N ARG A 156 4.13 -12.74 11.13
CA ARG A 156 3.59 -12.06 9.95
C ARG A 156 3.06 -13.06 8.91
N LEU A 157 3.83 -14.08 8.57
CA LEU A 157 3.41 -15.14 7.66
C LEU A 157 2.19 -15.92 8.16
N SER A 158 2.01 -16.01 9.47
CA SER A 158 0.85 -16.65 10.11
C SER A 158 -0.28 -15.65 10.42
N ALA A 159 -0.21 -14.41 9.92
CA ALA A 159 -1.23 -13.41 10.17
C ALA A 159 -2.51 -13.73 9.37
N ARG A 160 -3.64 -13.22 9.87
CA ARG A 160 -4.89 -13.24 9.11
C ARG A 160 -4.72 -12.43 7.82
N SER A 161 -5.46 -12.81 6.78
CA SER A 161 -5.54 -12.04 5.54
C SER A 161 -5.87 -10.57 5.83
N PHE A 162 -5.17 -9.66 5.13
CA PHE A 162 -5.34 -8.21 5.24
C PHE A 162 -6.76 -7.76 4.84
N PHE A 163 -7.46 -8.54 4.01
CA PHE A 163 -8.87 -8.36 3.67
C PHE A 163 -9.73 -8.07 4.91
N TRP A 164 -9.56 -8.81 5.99
CA TRP A 164 -10.44 -8.69 7.16
C TRP A 164 -10.31 -7.35 7.91
N ALA A 165 -9.23 -6.60 7.69
CA ALA A 165 -9.06 -5.28 8.32
C ALA A 165 -9.99 -4.21 7.72
N ASN A 166 -10.23 -4.28 6.40
CA ASN A 166 -10.85 -3.20 5.62
C ASN A 166 -11.87 -3.66 4.58
N ARG A 167 -12.09 -4.98 4.46
CA ARG A 167 -12.88 -5.67 3.41
C ARG A 167 -12.38 -5.40 1.99
N GLU A 168 -11.07 -5.24 1.84
CA GLU A 168 -10.44 -4.98 0.55
C GLU A 168 -10.25 -6.29 -0.21
N TRP A 169 -11.17 -6.58 -1.13
CA TRP A 169 -11.22 -7.83 -1.89
C TRP A 169 -9.88 -8.29 -2.51
N PRO A 170 -9.07 -7.42 -3.16
CA PRO A 170 -7.79 -7.81 -3.75
C PRO A 170 -6.88 -8.54 -2.75
N TYR A 171 -6.89 -8.18 -1.48
CA TYR A 171 -6.04 -8.81 -0.47
C TYR A 171 -6.54 -10.17 0.07
N LYS A 172 -7.73 -10.63 -0.34
CA LYS A 172 -8.39 -11.80 0.24
C LYS A 172 -7.58 -13.08 0.04
N ASN A 173 -7.04 -13.29 -1.16
CA ASN A 173 -6.42 -14.55 -1.56
C ASN A 173 -4.90 -14.47 -1.73
N VAL A 174 -4.27 -13.39 -1.24
CA VAL A 174 -2.81 -13.23 -1.29
C VAL A 174 -2.17 -14.27 -0.37
N LYS A 175 -1.26 -15.08 -0.92
CA LYS A 175 -0.53 -16.10 -0.16
C LYS A 175 0.66 -15.44 0.56
N PRO A 176 0.77 -15.53 1.89
CA PRO A 176 1.87 -14.91 2.62
C PRO A 176 3.25 -15.42 2.23
N ARG A 177 4.16 -14.48 1.93
CA ARG A 177 5.58 -14.69 1.61
C ARG A 177 6.40 -13.52 2.17
N VAL A 178 7.68 -13.77 2.45
CA VAL A 178 8.68 -12.73 2.68
C VAL A 178 9.49 -12.55 1.41
N ILE A 179 9.69 -11.31 1.00
CA ILE A 179 10.54 -10.92 -0.13
C ILE A 179 11.67 -10.01 0.34
N VAL A 180 12.79 -10.08 -0.36
CA VAL A 180 13.98 -9.26 -0.16
C VAL A 180 14.27 -8.55 -1.47
N GLU A 181 14.16 -7.23 -1.44
CA GLU A 181 14.39 -6.37 -2.60
C GLU A 181 15.58 -5.45 -2.39
N GLY A 182 16.21 -5.01 -3.48
CA GLY A 182 17.26 -4.00 -3.44
C GLY A 182 16.81 -2.72 -2.75
N LEU A 183 17.67 -2.17 -1.89
CA LEU A 183 17.42 -0.87 -1.31
C LEU A 183 17.57 0.20 -2.40
N LEU A 184 16.48 0.89 -2.70
CA LEU A 184 16.54 2.06 -3.57
C LEU A 184 17.23 3.21 -2.83
N SER A 185 18.48 3.45 -3.17
CA SER A 185 19.31 4.54 -2.67
C SER A 185 20.04 5.18 -3.83
N SER A 186 20.35 6.46 -3.69
CA SER A 186 21.20 7.14 -4.66
C SER A 186 22.66 7.11 -4.26
N THR A 187 23.50 7.25 -5.28
CA THR A 187 24.95 7.35 -5.14
C THR A 187 25.44 8.76 -4.81
N GLY A 188 24.57 9.78 -4.85
CA GLY A 188 24.92 11.18 -4.54
C GLY A 188 24.64 11.59 -3.10
N ASN A 189 25.40 12.56 -2.58
CA ASN A 189 25.25 13.09 -1.21
C ASN A 189 23.95 13.88 -0.97
N GLU A 190 23.22 14.27 -2.02
CA GLU A 190 22.06 15.17 -1.93
C GLU A 190 20.72 14.51 -2.27
N TYR A 191 20.74 13.24 -2.65
CA TYR A 191 19.60 12.62 -3.32
C TYR A 191 18.60 11.98 -2.34
N LYS A 192 17.33 12.01 -2.76
CA LYS A 192 16.15 11.71 -1.95
C LYS A 192 15.29 10.65 -2.64
N LEU A 193 14.76 9.69 -1.91
CA LEU A 193 13.79 8.74 -2.47
C LEU A 193 12.51 9.50 -2.80
N GLN A 194 12.15 9.56 -4.08
CA GLN A 194 10.92 10.18 -4.55
C GLN A 194 9.88 9.11 -4.90
N GLU A 195 8.64 9.34 -4.51
CA GLU A 195 7.51 8.46 -4.77
C GLU A 195 6.37 9.28 -5.39
N TYR A 196 5.93 8.87 -6.58
CA TYR A 196 4.83 9.49 -7.30
C TYR A 196 3.66 8.52 -7.33
N LYS A 197 2.56 8.89 -6.69
CA LYS A 197 1.34 8.08 -6.64
C LYS A 197 0.32 8.64 -7.62
N PHE A 198 0.16 7.97 -8.75
CA PHE A 198 -0.73 8.39 -9.83
C PHE A 198 -2.13 7.85 -9.58
N HIS A 199 -3.04 8.72 -9.13
CA HIS A 199 -4.45 8.38 -8.98
C HIS A 199 -5.13 8.46 -10.36
N CYS A 200 -5.36 7.28 -10.93
CA CYS A 200 -5.97 7.12 -12.25
C CYS A 200 -7.45 6.74 -12.10
N PHE A 201 -8.32 7.44 -12.82
CA PHE A 201 -9.77 7.23 -12.86
C PHE A 201 -10.15 6.97 -14.31
N ASN A 202 -10.82 5.86 -14.58
CA ASN A 202 -11.24 5.44 -15.93
C ASN A 202 -10.08 5.55 -16.95
N GLY A 203 -8.89 5.06 -16.56
CA GLY A 203 -7.68 5.11 -17.39
C GLY A 203 -6.99 6.47 -17.52
N GLN A 204 -7.43 7.51 -16.80
CA GLN A 204 -6.84 8.86 -16.87
C GLN A 204 -6.25 9.31 -15.53
N ILE A 205 -5.05 9.91 -15.55
CA ILE A 205 -4.46 10.56 -14.37
C ILE A 205 -5.29 11.81 -14.02
N LYS A 206 -5.72 11.91 -12.77
CA LYS A 206 -6.39 13.11 -12.22
C LYS A 206 -5.53 13.81 -11.17
N VAL A 207 -4.91 13.03 -10.29
CA VAL A 207 -4.07 13.54 -9.20
C VAL A 207 -2.78 12.74 -9.15
N ILE A 208 -1.68 13.44 -8.92
CA ILE A 208 -0.38 12.85 -8.59
C ILE A 208 -0.05 13.27 -7.16
N ASN A 209 0.04 12.31 -6.24
CA ASN A 209 0.54 12.56 -4.89
C ASN A 209 2.05 12.26 -4.87
N PHE A 210 2.85 13.31 -4.82
CA PHE A 210 4.29 13.26 -4.74
C PHE A 210 4.73 13.22 -3.27
N ASN A 211 5.61 12.28 -2.93
CA ASN A 211 6.31 12.24 -1.65
C ASN A 211 7.82 12.23 -1.89
N GLU A 212 8.58 12.88 -1.01
CA GLU A 212 10.04 12.90 -1.03
C GLU A 212 10.57 12.61 0.36
N LYS A 213 11.54 11.70 0.45
CA LYS A 213 12.27 11.39 1.68
C LYS A 213 13.73 11.77 1.53
N ASP A 214 14.25 12.65 2.39
CA ASP A 214 15.68 12.94 2.40
C ASP A 214 16.52 11.90 3.16
N VAL A 215 17.82 12.15 3.18
CA VAL A 215 18.84 11.33 3.85
C VAL A 215 18.63 11.25 5.37
N ASP A 216 18.12 12.31 5.99
CA ASP A 216 17.83 12.39 7.43
C ASP A 216 16.46 11.76 7.79
N GLY A 217 15.71 11.35 6.78
CA GLY A 217 14.40 10.72 6.92
C GLY A 217 13.24 11.69 7.06
N LYS A 218 13.46 12.99 6.85
CA LYS A 218 12.41 13.99 6.74
C LYS A 218 11.60 13.73 5.46
N MET A 219 10.29 13.82 5.61
CA MET A 219 9.33 13.52 4.56
C MET A 219 8.61 14.79 4.13
N TRP A 220 8.48 14.99 2.82
CA TRP A 220 7.62 16.01 2.24
C TRP A 220 6.57 15.40 1.33
N TYR A 221 5.50 16.16 1.09
CA TYR A 221 4.49 15.83 0.09
C TYR A 221 4.06 17.04 -0.75
N ARG A 222 3.47 16.77 -1.92
CA ARG A 222 2.75 17.74 -2.74
C ARG A 222 1.72 17.03 -3.62
N TYR A 223 0.54 17.62 -3.80
CA TYR A 223 -0.42 17.17 -4.81
C TYR A 223 -0.24 17.96 -6.09
N LEU A 224 -0.29 17.25 -7.21
CA LEU A 224 -0.15 17.81 -8.55
C LEU A 224 -1.27 17.29 -9.44
N ASN A 225 -1.61 18.04 -10.49
CA ASN A 225 -2.50 17.55 -11.53
C ASN A 225 -1.73 16.70 -12.57
N LYS A 226 -2.41 16.23 -13.61
CA LYS A 226 -1.82 15.39 -14.68
C LYS A 226 -0.66 16.04 -15.44
N ASN A 227 -0.56 17.37 -15.43
CA ASN A 227 0.50 18.16 -16.07
C ASN A 227 1.65 18.47 -15.10
N TYR A 228 1.64 17.88 -13.91
CA TYR A 228 2.57 18.18 -12.81
C TYR A 228 2.48 19.62 -12.28
N GLU A 229 1.37 20.31 -12.53
CA GLU A 229 1.11 21.62 -11.94
C GLU A 229 0.60 21.44 -10.51
N VAL A 230 1.04 22.31 -9.61
CA VAL A 230 0.69 22.25 -8.19
C VAL A 230 -0.81 22.42 -7.98
N ILE A 231 -1.40 21.50 -7.22
CA ILE A 231 -2.75 21.64 -6.66
C ILE A 231 -2.64 22.46 -5.37
N ASP A 232 -3.60 23.36 -5.15
CA ASP A 232 -3.65 24.25 -3.98
C ASP A 232 -3.52 23.48 -2.66
N GLU A 233 -2.81 24.05 -1.68
CA GLU A 233 -2.48 23.38 -0.43
C GLU A 233 -3.66 23.11 0.50
N LYS A 234 -4.82 23.73 0.25
CA LYS A 234 -6.07 23.38 0.95
C LYS A 234 -6.56 21.96 0.64
N TYR A 235 -6.14 21.41 -0.51
CA TYR A 235 -6.51 20.07 -0.94
C TYR A 235 -5.62 19.02 -0.27
N SER A 236 -6.22 18.05 0.41
CA SER A 236 -5.48 16.97 1.06
C SER A 236 -6.26 15.66 1.08
N MET A 237 -5.56 14.57 0.79
CA MET A 237 -6.03 13.19 0.96
C MET A 237 -5.51 12.58 2.27
N GLY A 238 -5.21 13.41 3.28
CA GLY A 238 -4.81 12.96 4.61
C GLY A 238 -3.30 12.78 4.82
N SER A 239 -2.46 13.35 3.96
CA SER A 239 -1.01 13.37 4.19
C SER A 239 -0.67 14.18 5.44
N THR A 240 0.25 13.64 6.26
CA THR A 240 0.75 14.28 7.48
C THR A 240 2.20 14.74 7.34
N TYR A 241 2.78 14.64 6.14
CA TYR A 241 4.16 15.06 5.88
C TYR A 241 4.27 16.58 5.75
N GLU A 242 5.50 17.10 5.66
CA GLU A 242 5.68 18.53 5.46
C GLU A 242 5.32 18.92 4.02
N LEU A 243 4.64 20.05 3.85
CA LEU A 243 4.27 20.52 2.52
C LEU A 243 5.51 21.01 1.76
N LYS A 244 5.77 20.45 0.58
CA LYS A 244 6.84 20.95 -0.30
C LYS A 244 6.32 22.14 -1.12
N LYS A 245 6.77 23.36 -0.80
CA LYS A 245 6.28 24.59 -1.46
C LYS A 245 6.61 24.67 -2.94
N ASN A 246 7.86 24.34 -3.29
CA ASN A 246 8.36 24.41 -4.66
C ASN A 246 8.46 22.99 -5.24
N PHE A 247 8.00 22.82 -6.47
CA PHE A 247 8.04 21.56 -7.18
C PHE A 247 8.46 21.79 -8.62
N THR A 248 9.40 20.97 -9.09
CA THR A 248 9.83 20.92 -10.49
C THR A 248 9.68 19.48 -10.96
N PRO A 249 8.96 19.23 -12.08
CA PRO A 249 8.83 17.89 -12.62
C PRO A 249 10.22 17.32 -13.00
N PRO A 250 10.49 16.03 -12.74
CA PRO A 250 11.75 15.42 -13.17
C PRO A 250 11.77 15.24 -14.70
N LEU A 251 12.96 15.11 -15.29
CA LEU A 251 13.11 14.88 -16.74
C LEU A 251 12.36 13.63 -17.23
N VAL A 252 12.21 12.63 -16.36
CA VAL A 252 11.49 11.38 -16.61
C VAL A 252 9.97 11.47 -16.40
N ALA A 253 9.41 12.66 -16.12
CA ALA A 253 7.99 12.87 -15.84
C ALA A 253 7.06 12.32 -16.95
N LYS A 254 7.43 12.51 -18.22
CA LYS A 254 6.64 12.01 -19.35
C LYS A 254 6.59 10.49 -19.36
N GLU A 255 7.75 9.84 -19.28
CA GLU A 255 7.85 8.37 -19.21
C GLU A 255 7.06 7.84 -18.01
N MET A 256 7.19 8.47 -16.84
CA MET A 256 6.49 8.08 -15.63
C MET A 256 4.95 8.13 -15.79
N SER A 257 4.41 9.18 -16.41
CA SER A 257 2.98 9.28 -16.71
C SER A 257 2.52 8.23 -17.73
N GLU A 258 3.32 7.95 -18.75
CA GLU A 258 3.01 6.91 -19.75
C GLU A 258 2.94 5.51 -19.11
N LEU A 259 3.84 5.20 -18.16
CA LEU A 259 3.81 3.95 -17.41
C LEU A 259 2.54 3.82 -16.57
N ALA A 260 2.20 4.88 -15.83
CA ALA A 260 0.99 4.91 -15.01
C ALA A 260 -0.28 4.72 -15.86
N LEU A 261 -0.39 5.43 -16.99
CA LEU A 261 -1.53 5.30 -17.91
C LEU A 261 -1.61 3.92 -18.55
N LYS A 262 -0.48 3.35 -18.98
CA LYS A 262 -0.43 2.01 -19.57
C LYS A 262 -0.96 0.97 -18.59
N ILE A 263 -0.52 1.02 -17.32
CA ILE A 263 -1.01 0.13 -16.26
C ILE A 263 -2.50 0.40 -15.97
N ALA A 264 -2.89 1.68 -15.85
CA ALA A 264 -4.25 2.08 -15.50
C ALA A 264 -5.31 1.62 -16.51
N ALA A 265 -4.92 1.42 -17.78
CA ALA A 265 -5.82 0.97 -18.84
C ALA A 265 -6.50 -0.40 -18.58
N ASP A 266 -5.92 -1.27 -17.73
CA ASP A 266 -6.52 -2.58 -17.38
C ASP A 266 -7.56 -2.49 -16.26
N PHE A 267 -7.72 -1.31 -15.65
CA PHE A 267 -8.59 -1.09 -14.51
C PHE A 267 -9.78 -0.21 -14.89
N GLU A 268 -10.96 -0.83 -14.89
CA GLU A 268 -12.25 -0.24 -15.29
C GLU A 268 -12.61 1.06 -14.56
N TYR A 269 -12.38 1.11 -13.25
CA TYR A 269 -12.88 2.18 -12.38
C TYR A 269 -11.77 3.14 -11.94
N ASN A 270 -10.89 2.69 -11.05
CA ASN A 270 -9.74 3.45 -10.64
C ASN A 270 -8.60 2.52 -10.24
N ILE A 271 -7.39 3.06 -10.28
CA ILE A 271 -6.21 2.47 -9.66
C ILE A 271 -5.23 3.59 -9.29
N ARG A 272 -4.56 3.46 -8.15
CA ARG A 272 -3.37 4.26 -7.84
C ARG A 272 -2.13 3.47 -8.23
N VAL A 273 -1.30 4.04 -9.09
CA VAL A 273 -0.03 3.44 -9.50
C VAL A 273 1.10 4.19 -8.81
N ASP A 274 1.84 3.51 -7.94
CA ASP A 274 2.95 4.11 -7.21
C ASP A 274 4.24 3.85 -7.97
N ILE A 275 4.98 4.91 -8.27
CA ILE A 275 6.25 4.84 -8.99
C ILE A 275 7.33 5.54 -8.17
N TYR A 276 8.38 4.81 -7.84
CA TYR A 276 9.61 5.37 -7.27
C TYR A 276 10.48 5.96 -8.37
N HIS A 277 11.13 7.06 -8.06
CA HIS A 277 12.16 7.69 -8.88
C HIS A 277 13.45 7.78 -8.05
N VAL A 278 14.52 7.15 -8.55
CA VAL A 278 15.88 7.18 -7.98
C VAL A 278 16.92 7.35 -9.09
N ASP A 279 17.70 8.44 -9.08
CA ASP A 279 18.75 8.76 -10.04
C ASP A 279 18.34 8.58 -11.51
N GLY A 280 17.18 9.14 -11.89
CA GLY A 280 16.64 9.02 -13.25
C GLY A 280 16.06 7.64 -13.60
N LYS A 281 16.11 6.67 -12.68
CA LYS A 281 15.50 5.35 -12.84
C LYS A 281 14.11 5.33 -12.22
N LEU A 282 13.19 4.62 -12.86
CA LEU A 282 11.80 4.48 -12.46
C LEU A 282 11.53 3.05 -11.99
N TYR A 283 10.79 2.89 -10.89
CA TYR A 283 10.39 1.58 -10.40
C TYR A 283 8.92 1.56 -10.00
N VAL A 284 8.15 0.60 -10.48
CA VAL A 284 6.76 0.38 -10.03
C VAL A 284 6.81 -0.19 -8.61
N GLY A 285 6.24 0.55 -7.65
CA GLY A 285 6.25 0.22 -6.24
C GLY A 285 5.03 -0.60 -5.81
N GLU A 286 3.82 -0.09 -6.04
CA GLU A 286 2.56 -0.70 -5.62
C GLU A 286 1.42 -0.34 -6.59
N LEU A 287 0.46 -1.25 -6.74
CA LEU A 287 -0.84 -0.97 -7.34
C LEU A 287 -1.91 -0.99 -6.24
N THR A 288 -2.53 0.16 -5.98
CA THR A 288 -3.47 0.31 -4.87
C THR A 288 -4.89 0.62 -5.37
N PHE A 289 -5.82 -0.28 -5.05
CA PHE A 289 -7.24 -0.17 -5.44
C PHE A 289 -8.07 0.76 -4.55
N PHE A 290 -7.66 0.89 -3.28
CA PHE A 290 -8.41 1.65 -2.29
C PHE A 290 -7.42 2.49 -1.47
N ASP A 291 -7.07 3.67 -2.00
CA ASP A 291 -6.23 4.62 -1.28
C ASP A 291 -6.81 4.95 0.10
N GLY A 292 -5.98 4.93 1.14
CA GLY A 292 -6.42 5.08 2.54
C GLY A 292 -7.46 4.05 3.00
N ALA A 293 -7.64 2.96 2.25
CA ALA A 293 -8.81 2.08 2.29
C ALA A 293 -10.16 2.84 2.21
N GLY A 294 -10.19 4.05 1.64
CA GLY A 294 -11.34 4.95 1.61
C GLY A 294 -11.78 5.50 2.97
N TRP A 295 -10.89 5.44 3.98
CA TRP A 295 -11.15 5.96 5.33
C TRP A 295 -10.51 7.31 5.60
N ASP A 296 -9.52 7.70 4.81
CA ASP A 296 -8.84 8.97 4.98
C ASP A 296 -9.79 10.13 4.64
N LYS A 297 -9.65 11.23 5.38
CA LYS A 297 -10.46 12.42 5.18
C LYS A 297 -9.89 13.19 4.00
N ILE A 298 -10.67 13.28 2.94
CA ILE A 298 -10.38 14.14 1.80
C ILE A 298 -10.95 15.53 2.10
N THR A 299 -10.09 16.55 2.03
CA THR A 299 -10.44 17.94 2.32
C THR A 299 -10.04 18.86 1.17
N PRO A 300 -10.81 19.92 0.90
CA PRO A 300 -12.14 20.18 1.44
C PRO A 300 -13.17 19.18 0.90
N TYR A 301 -14.40 19.18 1.43
CA TYR A 301 -15.40 18.15 1.12
C TYR A 301 -15.77 18.14 -0.38
N GLU A 302 -15.76 19.32 -1.00
CA GLU A 302 -16.01 19.53 -2.43
C GLU A 302 -15.00 18.78 -3.30
N TRP A 303 -13.76 18.62 -2.83
CA TRP A 303 -12.76 17.83 -3.56
C TRP A 303 -13.06 16.33 -3.50
N ASN A 304 -13.64 15.85 -2.39
CA ASN A 304 -14.09 14.46 -2.30
C ASN A 304 -15.26 14.18 -3.24
N LEU A 305 -16.16 15.17 -3.44
CA LEU A 305 -17.21 15.13 -4.45
C LEU A 305 -16.63 15.15 -5.87
N GLU A 306 -15.68 16.05 -6.14
CA GLU A 306 -15.00 16.16 -7.43
C GLU A 306 -14.32 14.84 -7.83
N LEU A 307 -13.51 14.27 -6.93
CA LEU A 307 -12.87 12.96 -7.15
C LEU A 307 -13.91 11.84 -7.33
N GLY A 308 -15.05 11.92 -6.64
CA GLY A 308 -16.16 10.99 -6.81
C GLY A 308 -16.83 11.10 -8.18
N SER A 309 -16.86 12.30 -8.76
CA SER A 309 -17.45 12.55 -10.09
C SER A 309 -16.65 11.92 -11.23
N TYR A 310 -15.34 11.71 -11.05
CA TYR A 310 -14.48 11.02 -12.02
C TYR A 310 -14.73 9.51 -12.11
N LEU A 311 -15.45 8.94 -11.14
CA LEU A 311 -15.65 7.52 -10.98
C LEU A 311 -17.11 7.14 -11.27
N HIS A 312 -17.39 6.61 -12.46
CA HIS A 312 -18.74 6.20 -12.84
C HIS A 312 -19.01 4.76 -12.42
N LEU A 313 -19.99 4.55 -11.54
CA LEU A 313 -20.42 3.22 -11.08
C LEU A 313 -21.74 2.80 -11.74
N PRO A 314 -22.04 1.50 -11.86
CA PRO A 314 -23.33 1.02 -12.37
C PRO A 314 -24.57 1.48 -11.59
N VAL A 315 -24.38 1.99 -10.37
CA VAL A 315 -25.45 2.52 -9.51
C VAL A 315 -25.62 4.03 -9.60
N ASP A 316 -24.74 4.72 -10.32
CA ASP A 316 -24.87 6.16 -10.54
C ASP A 316 -26.08 6.36 -11.46
N LYS A 317 -27.05 7.17 -11.02
CA LYS A 317 -28.19 7.56 -11.86
C LYS A 317 -27.65 8.49 -12.95
N ASN A 318 -27.94 8.16 -14.21
CA ASN A 318 -27.67 9.05 -15.35
C ASN A 318 -28.26 10.44 -15.15
#